data_AF-A0A382ZMQ2-F1
#
_entry.id   AF-A0A382ZMQ2-F1
#
_cell.length_a   1.000
_cell.length_b   1.000
_cell.length_c   1.000
_cell.angle_alpha   90.00
_cell.angle_beta   90.00
_cell.angle_gamma   90.00
#
_symmetry.space_group_name_H-M   'P 1'
#
loop_
_entity.id
_entity.type
_entity.pdbx_description
1 polymer ?
#
loop_
_entity_poly.entity_id
_entity_poly.type
_entity_poly.pdbx_seq_one_letter_code
_entity_poly.pdbx_strand_id
1 'polypeptide(L)'
;MDLYKVKNNKLEQVDIESFKLEKDIQSLVEKNLDTLFDLELVRTEFSIGEFRLDTLCFDNENNSFVIVEYKKGSSYSVIDQGYSYLSVMLNNKSDFILEYIEQTGKSIKKDDIDWSQSRIIFISQSFNSYQKNSVNFKDVPFELWEIRKFSDNTISLNQHRSSSKESIQKIESGKNDIIQDVNKEVKVLDEEKSK
;
A
#
# COMPACT_ATOMS: atom_id res chain seq x y z
N MET A 1 19.37 11.29 -3.27
CA MET A 1 19.89 11.04 -1.92
C MET A 1 21.06 10.13 -2.10
N ASP A 2 22.24 10.61 -1.75
CA ASP A 2 23.47 9.84 -1.79
C ASP A 2 23.66 9.21 -0.42
N LEU A 3 24.09 7.95 -0.40
CA LEU A 3 24.37 7.22 0.83
C LEU A 3 25.88 7.08 0.99
N TYR A 4 26.39 7.33 2.19
CA TYR A 4 27.80 7.23 2.51
C TYR A 4 28.03 6.44 3.79
N LYS A 5 29.05 5.59 3.79
CA LYS A 5 29.56 4.94 4.99
C LYS A 5 30.70 5.77 5.58
N VAL A 6 30.65 6.02 6.88
CA VAL A 6 31.73 6.73 7.59
C VAL A 6 32.73 5.71 8.14
N LYS A 7 33.99 5.81 7.71
CA LYS A 7 35.09 4.98 8.22
C LYS A 7 36.31 5.86 8.46
N ASN A 8 36.79 5.91 9.71
CA ASN A 8 37.93 6.75 10.11
C ASN A 8 37.78 8.22 9.67
N ASN A 9 36.59 8.80 9.87
CA ASN A 9 36.24 10.16 9.46
C ASN A 9 36.39 10.44 7.94
N LYS A 10 36.38 9.39 7.11
CA LYS A 10 36.29 9.46 5.65
C LYS A 10 34.96 8.90 5.18
N LEU A 11 34.46 9.44 4.07
CA LEU A 11 33.23 9.02 3.43
C LEU A 11 33.53 8.03 2.30
N GLU A 12 32.90 6.86 2.35
CA GLU A 12 32.87 5.89 1.26
C GLU A 12 31.46 5.92 0.65
N GLN A 13 31.33 6.23 -0.63
CA GLN A 13 30.02 6.27 -1.30
C GLN A 13 29.45 4.85 -1.39
N VAL A 14 28.15 4.72 -1.12
CA VAL A 14 27.40 3.47 -1.28
C VAL A 14 26.52 3.61 -2.52
N ASP A 15 26.78 2.75 -3.51
CA ASP A 15 26.06 2.76 -4.78
C ASP A 15 24.62 2.24 -4.62
N ILE A 16 23.72 2.79 -5.42
CA ILE A 16 22.33 2.33 -5.52
C ILE A 16 22.27 1.13 -6.46
N GLU A 17 21.63 0.05 -6.02
CA GLU A 17 21.31 -1.12 -6.82
C GLU A 17 19.83 -1.11 -7.20
N SER A 18 19.52 -1.40 -8.47
CA SER A 18 18.13 -1.55 -8.91
C SER A 18 17.62 -2.98 -8.72
N PHE A 19 16.35 -3.09 -8.33
CA PHE A 19 15.63 -4.36 -8.42
C PHE A 19 15.35 -4.70 -9.88
N LYS A 20 15.63 -5.93 -10.29
CA LYS A 20 15.42 -6.40 -11.66
C LYS A 20 13.95 -6.74 -11.92
N LEU A 21 13.30 -7.38 -10.95
CA LEU A 21 11.92 -7.84 -11.03
C LEU A 21 11.08 -7.26 -9.89
N GLU A 22 9.79 -6.98 -10.15
CA GLU A 22 8.81 -6.62 -9.10
C GLU A 22 8.72 -7.72 -8.05
N LYS A 23 8.75 -8.98 -8.51
CA LYS A 23 8.76 -10.16 -7.65
C LYS A 23 9.93 -10.18 -6.64
N ASP A 24 11.07 -9.56 -6.97
CA ASP A 24 12.19 -9.45 -6.02
C ASP A 24 11.85 -8.49 -4.88
N ILE A 25 11.13 -7.39 -5.18
CA ILE A 25 10.63 -6.44 -4.19
C ILE A 25 9.55 -7.13 -3.35
N GLN A 26 8.56 -7.74 -3.99
CA GLN A 26 7.48 -8.47 -3.32
C GLN A 26 8.02 -9.53 -2.36
N SER A 27 8.91 -10.40 -2.83
CA SER A 27 9.49 -11.46 -1.99
C SER A 27 10.27 -10.91 -0.80
N LEU A 28 10.90 -9.74 -0.95
CA LEU A 28 11.62 -9.07 0.14
C LEU A 28 10.64 -8.43 1.14
N VAL A 29 9.64 -7.71 0.65
CA VAL A 29 8.65 -7.03 1.48
C VAL A 29 7.80 -8.05 2.23
N GLU A 30 7.24 -9.06 1.56
CA GLU A 30 6.39 -10.09 2.19
C GLU A 30 7.09 -10.81 3.36
N LYS A 31 8.40 -11.06 3.24
CA LYS A 31 9.19 -11.67 4.33
C LYS A 31 9.44 -10.74 5.52
N ASN A 32 9.21 -9.44 5.37
CA ASN A 32 9.52 -8.43 6.37
C ASN A 32 8.32 -7.49 6.63
N LEU A 33 7.09 -7.91 6.29
CA LEU A 33 5.88 -7.09 6.42
C LEU A 33 5.67 -6.56 7.85
N ASP A 34 5.91 -7.42 8.84
CA ASP A 34 5.86 -7.06 10.26
C ASP A 34 6.85 -5.93 10.57
N THR A 35 8.12 -6.08 10.19
CA THR A 35 9.15 -5.05 10.46
C THR A 35 8.93 -3.74 9.68
N LEU A 36 8.35 -3.80 8.49
CA LEU A 36 8.23 -2.65 7.61
C LEU A 36 6.94 -1.86 7.82
N PHE A 37 5.86 -2.55 8.19
CA PHE A 37 4.51 -1.99 8.19
C PHE A 37 3.64 -2.49 9.34
N ASP A 38 4.16 -3.32 10.26
CA ASP A 38 3.40 -3.98 11.33
C ASP A 38 2.22 -4.82 10.82
N LEU A 39 2.40 -5.43 9.62
CA LEU A 39 1.37 -6.20 8.94
C LEU A 39 1.63 -7.72 8.99
N GLU A 40 0.56 -8.48 9.16
CA GLU A 40 0.55 -9.93 9.02
C GLU A 40 0.25 -10.33 7.56
N LEU A 41 1.12 -11.15 6.96
CA LEU A 41 0.85 -11.71 5.64
C LEU A 41 -0.35 -12.67 5.72
N VAL A 42 -1.35 -12.45 4.87
CA VAL A 42 -2.47 -13.38 4.69
C VAL A 42 -2.20 -14.25 3.47
N ARG A 43 -2.04 -13.64 2.30
CA ARG A 43 -1.91 -14.38 1.04
C ARG A 43 -1.09 -13.64 0.00
N THR A 44 -0.07 -14.30 -0.52
CA THR A 44 0.64 -13.90 -1.73
C THR A 44 -0.22 -14.23 -2.97
N GLU A 45 -0.34 -13.30 -3.91
CA GLU A 45 -1.04 -13.47 -5.19
C GLU A 45 -2.51 -13.89 -5.04
N PHE A 46 -3.24 -13.18 -4.17
CA PHE A 46 -4.64 -13.47 -3.87
C PHE A 46 -5.55 -13.17 -5.06
N SER A 47 -6.26 -14.18 -5.55
CA SER A 47 -7.17 -14.04 -6.69
C SER A 47 -8.61 -13.96 -6.20
N ILE A 48 -9.34 -12.95 -6.66
CA ILE A 48 -10.75 -12.70 -6.30
C ILE A 48 -11.52 -12.21 -7.53
N GLY A 49 -12.43 -13.04 -8.03
CA GLY A 49 -13.08 -12.83 -9.32
C GLY A 49 -12.05 -12.73 -10.46
N GLU A 50 -12.11 -11.65 -11.24
CA GLU A 50 -11.18 -11.35 -12.34
C GLU A 50 -9.88 -10.67 -11.88
N PHE A 51 -9.79 -10.32 -10.58
CA PHE A 51 -8.67 -9.57 -10.04
C PHE A 51 -7.67 -10.50 -9.35
N ARG A 52 -6.41 -10.05 -9.37
CA ARG A 52 -5.31 -10.67 -8.66
C ARG A 52 -4.54 -9.58 -7.93
N LEU A 53 -4.56 -9.66 -6.61
CA LEU A 53 -3.84 -8.76 -5.71
C LEU A 53 -2.46 -9.35 -5.44
N ASP A 54 -1.41 -8.52 -5.50
CA ASP A 54 -0.04 -9.02 -5.33
C ASP A 54 0.18 -9.59 -3.92
N THR A 55 -0.28 -8.87 -2.89
CA THR A 55 -0.21 -9.31 -1.50
C THR A 55 -1.44 -8.85 -0.73
N LEU A 56 -2.11 -9.79 -0.06
CA LEU A 56 -3.13 -9.52 0.96
C LEU A 56 -2.50 -9.63 2.36
N CYS A 57 -2.73 -8.61 3.19
CA CYS A 57 -2.27 -8.52 4.56
C CYS A 57 -3.41 -8.20 5.53
N PHE A 58 -3.17 -8.43 6.81
CA PHE A 58 -4.03 -8.01 7.90
C PHE A 58 -3.27 -7.10 8.86
N ASP A 59 -3.87 -5.97 9.18
CA ASP A 59 -3.41 -5.01 10.17
C ASP A 59 -4.07 -5.37 11.51
N ASN A 60 -3.28 -5.97 12.41
CA ASN A 60 -3.76 -6.42 13.71
C ASN A 60 -4.04 -5.25 14.66
N GLU A 61 -3.40 -4.09 14.47
CA GLU A 61 -3.63 -2.91 15.31
C GLU A 61 -4.99 -2.27 14.99
N ASN A 62 -5.29 -2.14 13.69
CA ASN A 62 -6.52 -1.51 13.21
C ASN A 62 -7.66 -2.51 12.93
N ASN A 63 -7.41 -3.82 13.07
CA ASN A 63 -8.33 -4.90 12.69
C ASN A 63 -8.86 -4.75 11.26
N SER A 64 -7.99 -4.48 10.29
CA SER A 64 -8.40 -4.18 8.92
C SER A 64 -7.55 -4.93 7.88
N PHE A 65 -8.11 -5.13 6.70
CA PHE A 65 -7.36 -5.69 5.57
C PHE A 65 -6.56 -4.60 4.85
N VAL A 66 -5.33 -4.93 4.48
CA VAL A 66 -4.41 -4.08 3.73
C VAL A 66 -3.96 -4.82 2.47
N ILE A 67 -3.99 -4.15 1.33
CA ILE A 67 -3.47 -4.70 0.08
C ILE A 67 -2.12 -4.03 -0.21
N VAL A 68 -1.11 -4.81 -0.56
CA VAL A 68 0.18 -4.30 -1.02
C VAL A 68 0.34 -4.61 -2.50
N GLU A 69 0.65 -3.58 -3.30
CA GLU A 69 0.78 -3.66 -4.76
C GLU A 69 2.15 -3.15 -5.21
N TYR A 70 2.84 -3.91 -6.06
CA TYR A 70 4.18 -3.60 -6.51
C TYR A 70 4.16 -3.05 -7.93
N LYS A 71 4.99 -2.03 -8.21
CA LYS A 71 5.03 -1.40 -9.54
C LYS A 71 6.43 -1.25 -10.08
N LYS A 72 6.57 -1.51 -11.38
CA LYS A 72 7.75 -1.27 -12.22
C LYS A 72 7.40 -0.20 -13.24
N GLY A 73 7.50 1.06 -12.80
CA GLY A 73 7.33 2.21 -13.67
C GLY A 73 5.90 2.74 -13.73
N SER A 74 5.52 3.24 -14.91
CA SER A 74 4.50 4.30 -15.06
C SER A 74 3.20 3.89 -15.76
N SER A 75 2.94 2.60 -15.97
CA SER A 75 1.95 2.15 -16.97
C SER A 75 0.49 2.26 -16.54
N TYR A 76 0.16 2.11 -15.25
CA TYR A 76 -1.22 2.16 -14.75
C TYR A 76 -1.46 3.30 -13.77
N SER A 77 -2.66 3.88 -13.88
CA SER A 77 -3.22 4.84 -12.94
C SER A 77 -3.31 4.20 -11.55
N VAL A 78 -2.49 4.69 -10.62
CA VAL A 78 -2.46 4.22 -9.22
C VAL A 78 -3.85 4.39 -8.58
N ILE A 79 -4.53 5.47 -8.92
CA ILE A 79 -5.85 5.78 -8.39
C ILE A 79 -6.92 4.77 -8.85
N ASP A 80 -6.99 4.46 -10.15
CA ASP A 80 -8.05 3.59 -10.67
C ASP A 80 -7.89 2.14 -10.19
N GLN A 81 -6.65 1.63 -10.19
CA GLN A 81 -6.39 0.29 -9.69
C GLN A 81 -6.69 0.21 -8.18
N GLY A 82 -6.26 1.22 -7.42
CA GLY A 82 -6.47 1.24 -5.98
C GLY A 82 -7.95 1.21 -5.61
N TYR A 83 -8.77 2.06 -6.22
CA TYR A 83 -10.21 2.07 -5.95
C TYR A 83 -10.91 0.81 -6.46
N SER A 84 -10.45 0.23 -7.57
CA SER A 84 -10.99 -1.04 -8.06
C SER A 84 -10.78 -2.16 -7.03
N TYR A 85 -9.59 -2.26 -6.44
CA TYR A 85 -9.29 -3.28 -5.44
C TYR A 85 -10.01 -3.08 -4.12
N LEU A 86 -10.12 -1.84 -3.62
CA LEU A 86 -10.94 -1.57 -2.43
C LEU A 86 -12.42 -1.90 -2.68
N SER A 87 -12.95 -1.55 -3.86
CA SER A 87 -14.32 -1.90 -4.23
C SER A 87 -14.53 -3.42 -4.25
N VAL A 88 -13.60 -4.18 -4.83
CA VAL A 88 -13.65 -5.64 -4.82
C VAL A 88 -13.59 -6.19 -3.41
N MET A 89 -12.74 -5.63 -2.53
CA MET A 89 -12.70 -6.01 -1.13
C MET A 89 -14.03 -5.78 -0.42
N LEU A 90 -14.59 -4.58 -0.54
CA LEU A 90 -15.84 -4.21 0.15
C LEU A 90 -17.05 -5.00 -0.36
N ASN A 91 -17.07 -5.36 -1.66
CA ASN A 91 -18.13 -6.17 -2.25
C ASN A 91 -17.98 -7.66 -1.94
N ASN A 92 -16.79 -8.14 -1.56
CA ASN A 92 -16.49 -9.55 -1.33
C ASN A 92 -15.92 -9.81 0.09
N LYS A 93 -16.38 -9.06 1.10
CA LYS A 93 -15.88 -9.14 2.50
C LYS A 93 -15.76 -10.57 3.05
N SER A 94 -16.71 -11.44 2.70
CA SER A 94 -16.73 -12.83 3.16
C SER A 94 -15.53 -13.64 2.65
N ASP A 95 -15.12 -13.43 1.40
CA ASP A 95 -13.99 -14.14 0.79
C ASP A 95 -12.66 -13.74 1.43
N PHE A 96 -12.50 -12.46 1.78
CA PHE A 96 -11.31 -11.97 2.49
C PHE A 96 -11.23 -12.54 3.92
N ILE A 97 -12.36 -12.59 4.62
CA ILE A 97 -12.46 -13.22 5.95
C ILE A 97 -12.12 -14.71 5.86
N LEU A 98 -12.69 -15.40 4.87
CA LEU A 98 -12.45 -16.83 4.69
C LEU A 98 -10.97 -17.10 4.43
N GLU A 99 -10.34 -16.35 3.51
CA GLU A 99 -8.91 -16.48 3.22
C GLU A 99 -8.07 -16.23 4.49
N TYR A 100 -8.40 -15.20 5.28
CA TYR A 100 -7.73 -14.96 6.55
C TYR A 100 -7.82 -16.15 7.51
N ILE A 101 -9.01 -16.72 7.69
CA ILE A 101 -9.23 -17.87 8.56
C ILE A 101 -8.46 -19.09 8.05
N GLU A 102 -8.50 -19.35 6.73
CA GLU A 102 -7.83 -20.51 6.13
C GLU A 102 -6.31 -20.43 6.23
N GLN A 103 -5.72 -19.24 6.09
CA GLN A 103 -4.27 -19.06 6.14
C GLN A 103 -3.72 -18.97 7.57
N THR A 104 -4.46 -18.32 8.48
CA THR A 104 -3.96 -18.08 9.85
C THR A 104 -4.50 -19.06 10.90
N GLY A 105 -5.61 -19.75 10.61
CA GLY A 105 -6.34 -20.57 11.58
C GLY A 105 -7.05 -19.77 12.68
N LYS A 106 -6.97 -18.43 12.65
CA LYS A 106 -7.60 -17.54 13.63
C LYS A 106 -9.06 -17.33 13.23
N SER A 107 -9.96 -17.36 14.22
CA SER A 107 -11.36 -17.01 14.00
C SER A 107 -11.56 -15.51 14.19
N ILE A 108 -12.15 -14.84 13.20
CA ILE A 108 -12.54 -13.43 13.26
C ILE A 108 -13.97 -13.29 12.73
N LYS A 109 -14.79 -12.45 13.36
CA LYS A 109 -16.13 -12.16 12.84
C LYS A 109 -16.08 -10.96 11.92
N LYS A 110 -17.02 -10.92 10.97
CA LYS A 110 -17.19 -9.79 10.06
C LYS A 110 -17.34 -8.44 10.76
N ASP A 111 -18.04 -8.43 11.89
CA ASP A 111 -18.31 -7.21 12.67
C ASP A 111 -17.11 -6.76 13.52
N ASP A 112 -16.10 -7.62 13.69
CA ASP A 112 -14.85 -7.28 14.40
C ASP A 112 -13.83 -6.59 13.47
N ILE A 113 -14.09 -6.58 12.16
CA ILE A 113 -13.19 -6.00 11.15
C ILE A 113 -13.58 -4.56 10.88
N ASP A 114 -12.62 -3.65 11.07
CA ASP A 114 -12.77 -2.25 10.72
C ASP A 114 -12.41 -2.02 9.24
N TRP A 115 -13.40 -2.23 8.37
CA TRP A 115 -13.29 -1.93 6.94
C TRP A 115 -13.00 -0.45 6.65
N SER A 116 -13.26 0.46 7.61
CA SER A 116 -12.97 1.87 7.41
C SER A 116 -11.47 2.17 7.42
N GLN A 117 -10.67 1.30 8.06
CA GLN A 117 -9.22 1.39 8.12
C GLN A 117 -8.52 0.56 7.02
N SER A 118 -9.28 -0.02 6.08
CA SER A 118 -8.68 -0.71 4.94
C SER A 118 -7.98 0.28 4.00
N ARG A 119 -6.80 -0.10 3.51
CA ARG A 119 -5.96 0.77 2.69
C ARG A 119 -5.14 -0.02 1.69
N ILE A 120 -4.52 0.69 0.74
CA ILE A 120 -3.60 0.10 -0.23
C ILE A 120 -2.22 0.72 -0.08
N ILE A 121 -1.20 -0.12 -0.02
CA ILE A 121 0.20 0.28 -0.01
C ILE A 121 0.78 -0.02 -1.40
N PHE A 122 1.12 1.03 -2.14
CA PHE A 122 1.84 0.91 -3.40
C PHE A 122 3.34 1.01 -3.16
N ILE A 123 4.12 0.03 -3.64
CA ILE A 123 5.57 0.00 -3.49
C ILE A 123 6.23 -0.01 -4.86
N SER A 124 7.16 0.92 -5.10
CA SER A 124 7.93 0.98 -6.34
C SER A 124 9.34 1.49 -6.13
N GLN A 125 10.23 1.28 -7.11
CA GLN A 125 11.54 1.95 -7.10
C GLN A 125 11.43 3.46 -7.34
N SER A 126 10.38 3.89 -8.05
CA SER A 126 10.06 5.30 -8.26
C SER A 126 8.63 5.47 -8.76
N PHE A 127 8.01 6.59 -8.39
CA PHE A 127 6.76 7.05 -9.00
C PHE A 127 7.00 8.31 -9.81
N ASN A 128 6.38 8.41 -10.99
CA ASN A 128 6.43 9.63 -11.77
C ASN A 128 5.51 10.72 -11.20
N SER A 129 5.62 11.95 -11.70
CA SER A 129 4.81 13.07 -11.23
C SER A 129 3.31 12.85 -11.42
N TYR A 130 2.90 12.13 -12.48
CA TYR A 130 1.48 11.84 -12.72
C TYR A 130 0.90 10.92 -11.65
N GLN A 131 1.59 9.84 -11.31
CA GLN A 131 1.19 8.89 -10.26
C GLN A 131 1.17 9.53 -8.87
N LYS A 132 2.15 10.38 -8.57
CA LYS A 132 2.19 11.15 -7.32
C LYS A 132 1.03 12.14 -7.25
N ASN A 133 0.76 12.86 -8.33
CA ASN A 133 -0.33 13.83 -8.38
C ASN A 133 -1.72 13.17 -8.39
N SER A 134 -1.89 11.99 -8.98
CA SER A 134 -3.19 11.30 -9.03
C SER A 134 -3.72 10.90 -7.67
N VAL A 135 -2.84 10.79 -6.67
CA VAL A 135 -3.20 10.44 -5.28
C VAL A 135 -3.02 11.60 -4.30
N ASN A 136 -2.68 12.80 -4.78
CA ASN A 136 -2.42 13.97 -3.94
C ASN A 136 -3.74 14.63 -3.47
N PHE A 137 -4.49 13.89 -2.66
CA PHE A 137 -5.71 14.28 -1.99
C PHE A 137 -5.63 13.88 -0.53
N LYS A 138 -6.41 14.52 0.35
CA LYS A 138 -6.37 14.22 1.79
C LYS A 138 -7.12 12.95 2.20
N ASP A 139 -8.05 12.51 1.36
CA ASP A 139 -9.02 11.44 1.65
C ASP A 139 -8.86 10.23 0.72
N VAL A 140 -7.67 10.07 0.14
CA VAL A 140 -7.32 8.89 -0.65
C VAL A 140 -6.66 7.85 0.28
N PRO A 141 -7.24 6.65 0.44
CA PRO A 141 -6.74 5.62 1.36
C PRO A 141 -5.56 4.82 0.77
N PHE A 142 -4.63 5.52 0.12
CA PHE A 142 -3.46 4.91 -0.52
C PHE A 142 -2.17 5.47 0.07
N GLU A 143 -1.21 4.59 0.27
CA GLU A 143 0.15 4.94 0.62
C GLU A 143 1.07 4.66 -0.55
N LEU A 144 2.03 5.57 -0.81
CA LEU A 144 3.03 5.39 -1.86
C LEU A 144 4.40 5.31 -1.21
N TRP A 145 5.11 4.21 -1.41
CA TRP A 145 6.42 3.96 -0.85
C TRP A 145 7.46 3.71 -1.94
N GLU A 146 8.52 4.53 -1.94
CA GLU A 146 9.69 4.31 -2.79
C GLU A 146 10.72 3.43 -2.06
N ILE A 147 10.96 2.23 -2.59
CA ILE A 147 11.99 1.31 -2.11
C ILE A 147 13.28 1.45 -2.92
N ARG A 148 14.42 1.52 -2.24
CA ARG A 148 15.75 1.51 -2.88
C ARG A 148 16.65 0.51 -2.20
N LYS A 149 17.47 -0.18 -2.97
CA LYS A 149 18.51 -1.09 -2.49
C LYS A 149 19.87 -0.44 -2.69
N PHE A 150 20.79 -0.72 -1.79
CA PHE A 150 22.16 -0.23 -1.83
C PHE A 150 23.15 -1.39 -1.85
N SER A 151 24.34 -1.13 -2.40
CA SER A 151 25.43 -2.11 -2.61
C SER A 151 25.99 -2.72 -1.32
N ASP A 152 25.71 -2.14 -0.16
CA ASP A 152 26.12 -2.64 1.16
C ASP A 152 25.05 -3.51 1.85
N ASN A 153 24.08 -4.01 1.09
CA ASN A 153 22.93 -4.79 1.57
C ASN A 153 21.97 -4.01 2.47
N THR A 154 21.94 -2.69 2.37
CA THR A 154 20.89 -1.88 3.00
C THR A 154 19.74 -1.59 2.04
N ILE A 155 18.57 -1.33 2.61
CA ILE A 155 17.40 -0.83 1.87
C ILE A 155 16.89 0.45 2.53
N SER A 156 16.28 1.32 1.74
CA SER A 156 15.49 2.45 2.25
C SER A 156 14.07 2.36 1.73
N LEU A 157 13.12 2.71 2.60
CA LEU A 157 11.71 2.92 2.26
C LEU A 157 11.35 4.37 2.56
N ASN A 158 10.80 5.07 1.57
CA ASN A 158 10.41 6.48 1.71
C ASN A 158 8.96 6.64 1.32
N GLN A 159 8.12 7.06 2.27
CA GLN A 159 6.73 7.37 2.00
C GLN A 159 6.58 8.71 1.27
N HIS A 160 5.83 8.73 0.19
CA HIS A 160 5.34 9.95 -0.43
C HIS A 160 4.03 10.37 0.26
N ARG A 161 4.09 11.42 1.07
CA ARG A 161 2.91 11.97 1.75
C ARG A 161 2.21 12.99 0.86
N SER A 162 0.88 12.88 0.78
CA SER A 162 0.03 13.91 0.18
C SER A 162 0.25 15.24 0.88
N SER A 163 0.35 16.31 0.10
CA SER A 163 0.49 17.68 0.60
C SER A 163 -0.79 18.50 0.41
N SER A 164 -1.79 17.91 -0.25
CA SER A 164 -3.03 18.57 -0.63
C SER A 164 -4.05 18.54 0.50
N LYS A 165 -4.76 19.66 0.67
CA LYS A 165 -5.96 19.73 1.52
C LYS A 165 -7.25 19.49 0.73
N GLU A 166 -7.14 19.29 -0.58
CA GLU A 166 -8.28 19.01 -1.45
C GLU A 166 -8.77 17.58 -1.27
N SER A 167 -10.08 17.41 -1.39
CA SER A 167 -10.76 16.13 -1.32
C SER A 167 -11.02 15.60 -2.73
N ILE A 168 -10.75 14.31 -2.95
CA ILE A 168 -11.02 13.62 -4.22
C ILE A 168 -12.51 13.69 -4.59
N GLN A 169 -13.39 13.76 -3.59
CA GLN A 169 -14.84 13.81 -3.78
C GLN A 169 -15.28 15.03 -4.60
N LYS A 170 -14.58 16.18 -4.47
CA LYS A 170 -14.91 17.42 -5.19
C LYS A 170 -14.65 17.34 -6.70
N ILE A 171 -13.72 16.49 -7.14
CA ILE A 171 -13.32 16.39 -8.54
C ILE A 171 -14.18 15.37 -9.29
N GLU A 172 -14.57 14.28 -8.62
CA GLU A 172 -15.27 13.13 -9.24
C GLU A 172 -16.78 13.13 -8.99
N SER A 173 -17.36 14.23 -8.52
CA SER A 173 -18.79 14.42 -8.17
C SER A 173 -19.80 14.20 -9.33
N GLY A 174 -19.42 13.58 -10.45
CA GLY A 174 -20.34 13.30 -11.55
C GLY A 174 -19.96 12.19 -12.53
N LYS A 175 -18.95 11.34 -12.26
CA LYS A 175 -18.50 10.33 -13.25
C LYS A 175 -18.13 8.93 -12.75
N ASN A 176 -17.77 8.74 -11.47
CA ASN A 176 -17.33 7.43 -10.97
C ASN A 176 -17.99 7.04 -9.64
N ASP A 177 -19.01 6.18 -9.72
CA ASP A 177 -19.73 5.64 -8.55
C ASP A 177 -18.80 4.89 -7.58
N ILE A 178 -17.79 4.19 -8.12
CA ILE A 178 -16.85 3.36 -7.34
C ILE A 178 -16.08 4.18 -6.29
N ILE A 179 -15.53 5.34 -6.67
CA ILE A 179 -14.74 6.18 -5.76
C ILE A 179 -15.63 6.69 -4.61
N GLN A 180 -16.86 7.10 -4.93
CA GLN A 180 -17.78 7.59 -3.93
C GLN A 180 -18.23 6.49 -2.98
N ASP A 181 -18.50 5.29 -3.49
CA ASP A 181 -18.94 4.16 -2.68
C ASP A 181 -17.83 3.66 -1.76
N VAL A 182 -16.59 3.53 -2.27
CA VAL A 182 -15.44 3.20 -1.43
C VAL A 182 -15.23 4.25 -0.34
N ASN A 183 -15.27 5.54 -0.66
CA ASN A 183 -15.04 6.62 0.32
C ASN A 183 -16.18 6.79 1.33
N LYS A 184 -17.35 6.17 1.12
CA LYS A 184 -18.40 6.08 2.16
C LYS A 184 -17.98 5.11 3.25
N GLU A 185 -17.32 4.01 2.90
CA GLU A 185 -16.92 2.95 3.83
C GLU A 185 -15.52 3.17 4.39
N VAL A 186 -14.54 3.47 3.53
CA VAL A 186 -13.13 3.66 3.87
C VAL A 186 -12.86 5.13 4.24
N LYS A 187 -12.11 5.34 5.32
CA LYS A 187 -11.81 6.68 5.86
C LYS A 187 -10.31 6.86 6.05
N VAL A 188 -9.80 8.01 5.60
CA VAL A 188 -8.45 8.46 5.96
C VAL A 188 -8.56 9.31 7.22
N LEU A 189 -7.85 8.93 8.27
CA LEU A 189 -7.76 9.72 9.49
C LEU A 189 -6.77 10.88 9.27
N ASP A 190 -7.23 12.11 9.46
CA ASP A 190 -6.35 13.28 9.50
C ASP A 190 -5.49 13.19 10.79
N GLU A 191 -4.20 12.83 10.67
CA GLU A 191 -3.23 12.81 11.79
C GLU A 191 -3.13 14.16 12.53
N GLU A 192 -3.58 15.27 11.92
CA GLU A 192 -3.58 16.61 12.52
C GLU A 192 -4.52 16.77 13.73
N LYS A 193 -5.43 15.81 14.00
CA LYS A 193 -6.38 15.89 15.12
C LYS A 193 -5.92 15.24 16.43
N SER A 194 -4.72 14.66 16.47
CA SER A 194 -4.19 13.97 17.66
C SER A 194 -3.13 14.78 18.44
N LYS A 195 -3.21 16.13 18.44
CA LYS A 195 -2.37 17.00 19.28
C LYS A 195 -3.19 17.85 20.24
#